data_AF-A0A2S3QV83-F1
#
_entry.id   AF-A0A2S3QV83-F1
#
_cell.length_a   1.000
_cell.length_b   1.000
_cell.length_c   1.000
_cell.angle_alpha   90.00
_cell.angle_beta   90.00
_cell.angle_gamma   90.00
#
_symmetry.space_group_name_H-M   'P 1'
#
loop_
_entity.id
_entity.type
_entity.pdbx_description
1 polymer ?
#
loop_
_entity_poly.entity_id
_entity_poly.type
_entity_poly.pdbx_seq_one_letter_code
_entity_poly.pdbx_strand_id
1 'polypeptide(L)'
;MEVESERLSIRWPEISDAWPLYQGYFSDVAASKFLGRAAHPNPEVTLRSIELWRSFRYDAQADTRVLSVVLKASLQPIGIMVLKREGTAIEIHFGLNRTYGGQGYATEMCRAMANALQASGYHKVWSYVHIEHTASLRVLEKAGFQPVRRLRSWMVFPNLSNDKQDCLEMIYQADAPAQ
;
A
#
# COMPACT_ATOMS: atom_id res chain seq x y z
N MET A 1 3.28 10.18 8.64
CA MET A 1 2.38 11.23 8.15
C MET A 1 1.01 10.63 8.04
N GLU A 2 -0.03 11.44 8.23
CA GLU A 2 -1.41 11.05 8.00
C GLU A 2 -1.91 11.86 6.79
N VAL A 3 -2.77 11.27 5.97
CA VAL A 3 -3.27 11.89 4.73
C VAL A 3 -4.76 11.71 4.66
N GLU A 4 -5.45 12.79 4.29
CA GLU A 4 -6.88 12.79 4.04
C GLU A 4 -7.14 12.90 2.53
N SER A 5 -8.17 12.21 2.08
CA SER A 5 -8.73 12.31 0.73
C SER A 5 -10.22 12.59 0.81
N GLU A 6 -10.93 12.59 -0.32
CA GLU A 6 -12.37 12.83 -0.35
C GLU A 6 -13.12 11.80 0.51
N ARG A 7 -12.81 10.51 0.35
CA ARG A 7 -13.56 9.41 0.97
C ARG A 7 -12.74 8.65 2.02
N LEU A 8 -11.42 8.80 2.05
CA LEU A 8 -10.53 7.99 2.89
C LEU A 8 -9.71 8.84 3.86
N SER A 9 -9.51 8.29 5.06
CA SER A 9 -8.49 8.72 6.01
C SER A 9 -7.36 7.68 6.04
N ILE A 10 -6.12 8.12 5.81
CA ILE A 10 -4.92 7.27 5.81
C ILE A 10 -4.10 7.66 7.04
N ARG A 11 -4.22 6.87 8.11
CA ARG A 11 -3.71 7.22 9.44
C ARG A 11 -2.90 6.10 10.06
N TRP A 12 -2.21 6.39 11.17
CA TRP A 12 -1.58 5.33 11.96
C TRP A 12 -2.62 4.29 12.39
N PRO A 13 -2.23 3.00 12.42
CA PRO A 13 -3.15 1.94 12.78
C PRO A 13 -3.46 1.99 14.28
N GLU A 14 -4.70 1.68 14.62
CA GLU A 14 -5.17 1.55 15.99
C GLU A 14 -5.48 0.07 16.27
N ILE A 15 -5.44 -0.33 17.55
CA ILE A 15 -5.66 -1.73 17.96
C ILE A 15 -7.02 -2.26 17.46
N SER A 16 -8.03 -1.39 17.45
CA SER A 16 -9.37 -1.70 16.93
C SER A 16 -9.40 -2.05 15.43
N ASP A 17 -8.36 -1.69 14.67
CA ASP A 17 -8.29 -2.00 13.24
C ASP A 17 -7.95 -3.47 12.97
N ALA A 18 -7.36 -4.16 13.96
CA ALA A 18 -6.83 -5.51 13.78
C ALA A 18 -7.91 -6.50 13.32
N TRP A 19 -9.09 -6.49 13.95
CA TRP A 19 -10.16 -7.43 13.60
C TRP A 19 -10.78 -7.14 12.22
N PRO A 20 -11.25 -5.92 11.90
CA PRO A 20 -11.76 -5.59 10.56
C PRO A 20 -10.75 -5.87 9.44
N LEU A 21 -9.48 -5.51 9.64
CA LEU A 21 -8.43 -5.76 8.65
C LEU A 21 -8.12 -7.25 8.52
N TYR A 22 -8.14 -8.02 9.61
CA TYR A 22 -8.01 -9.48 9.54
C TYR A 22 -9.13 -10.09 8.70
N GLN A 23 -10.38 -9.79 9.06
CA GLN A 23 -11.55 -10.38 8.43
C GLN A 23 -11.70 -9.96 6.96
N GLY A 24 -11.34 -8.72 6.62
CA GLY A 24 -11.51 -8.16 5.29
C GLY A 24 -10.32 -8.29 4.34
N TYR A 25 -9.09 -8.41 4.86
CA TYR A 25 -7.90 -8.31 4.02
C TYR A 25 -6.78 -9.28 4.40
N PHE A 26 -6.34 -9.32 5.67
CA PHE A 26 -5.16 -10.11 6.03
C PHE A 26 -5.39 -11.61 5.94
N SER A 27 -6.60 -12.10 6.19
CA SER A 27 -6.96 -13.53 6.06
C SER A 27 -7.26 -13.98 4.63
N ASP A 28 -7.38 -13.06 3.66
CA ASP A 28 -7.78 -13.40 2.29
C ASP A 28 -6.58 -13.97 1.50
N VAL A 29 -6.63 -15.28 1.24
CA VAL A 29 -5.63 -16.03 0.46
C VAL A 29 -5.52 -15.47 -0.97
N ALA A 30 -6.64 -15.15 -1.61
CA ALA A 30 -6.64 -14.62 -2.97
C ALA A 30 -6.02 -13.22 -3.02
N ALA A 31 -6.30 -12.37 -2.02
CA ALA A 31 -5.64 -11.06 -1.89
C ALA A 31 -4.13 -11.18 -1.64
N SER A 32 -3.67 -12.27 -1.02
CA SER A 32 -2.25 -12.51 -0.74
C SER A 32 -1.44 -13.05 -1.92
N LYS A 33 -2.07 -13.47 -3.02
CA LYS A 33 -1.42 -14.15 -4.16
C LYS A 33 -0.18 -13.41 -4.68
N PHE A 34 -0.26 -12.08 -4.83
CA PHE A 34 0.83 -11.24 -5.34
C PHE A 34 1.50 -10.39 -4.25
N LEU A 35 1.50 -10.86 -3.01
CA LEU A 35 2.16 -10.18 -1.89
C LEU A 35 3.41 -10.93 -1.45
N GLY A 36 4.38 -10.21 -0.88
CA GLY A 36 5.54 -10.80 -0.20
C GLY A 36 5.22 -11.46 1.15
N ARG A 37 3.94 -11.79 1.40
CA ARG A 37 3.46 -12.47 2.60
C ARG A 37 2.32 -13.43 2.27
N ALA A 38 2.14 -14.46 3.09
CA ALA A 38 0.95 -15.28 3.09
C ALA A 38 -0.24 -14.57 3.77
N ALA A 39 -1.43 -15.14 3.61
CA ALA A 39 -2.57 -14.77 4.44
C ALA A 39 -2.25 -15.03 5.92
N HIS A 40 -2.73 -14.15 6.80
CA HIS A 40 -2.59 -14.34 8.24
C HIS A 40 -3.48 -15.53 8.66
N PRO A 41 -2.93 -16.52 9.39
CA PRO A 41 -3.68 -17.73 9.73
C PRO A 41 -4.73 -17.51 10.83
N ASN A 42 -4.60 -16.43 11.59
CA ASN A 42 -5.46 -16.10 12.72
C ASN A 42 -5.40 -14.58 13.02
N PRO A 43 -6.37 -14.01 13.76
CA PRO A 43 -6.41 -12.59 14.08
C PRO A 43 -5.22 -12.12 14.94
N GLU A 44 -4.63 -12.99 15.75
CA GLU A 44 -3.51 -12.67 16.65
C GLU A 44 -2.27 -12.21 15.87
N VAL A 45 -2.01 -12.80 14.70
CA VAL A 45 -0.92 -12.36 13.81
C VAL A 45 -1.17 -10.93 13.30
N THR A 46 -2.41 -10.60 12.96
CA THR A 46 -2.80 -9.24 12.54
C THR A 46 -2.65 -8.26 13.69
N LEU A 47 -3.14 -8.61 14.88
CA LEU A 47 -3.03 -7.78 16.07
C LEU A 47 -1.56 -7.45 16.39
N ARG A 48 -0.69 -8.45 16.43
CA ARG A 48 0.76 -8.25 16.66
C ARG A 48 1.39 -7.36 15.58
N SER A 49 0.97 -7.51 14.33
CA SER A 49 1.45 -6.65 13.23
C SER A 49 1.03 -5.20 13.44
N ILE A 50 -0.23 -4.96 13.82
CA ILE A 50 -0.77 -3.63 14.11
C ILE A 50 -0.05 -2.99 15.30
N GLU A 51 0.18 -3.73 16.39
CA GLU A 51 0.95 -3.28 17.55
C GLU A 51 2.36 -2.86 17.17
N LEU A 52 3.05 -3.67 16.36
CA LEU A 52 4.38 -3.37 15.85
C LEU A 52 4.37 -2.11 14.97
N TRP A 53 3.47 -2.00 14.01
CA TRP A 53 3.42 -0.83 13.12
C TRP A 53 3.07 0.45 13.86
N ARG A 54 2.21 0.37 14.86
CA ARG A 54 1.83 1.48 15.72
C ARG A 54 2.99 1.96 16.59
N SER A 55 3.88 1.07 17.04
CA SER A 55 5.04 1.46 17.86
C SER A 55 6.01 2.39 17.11
N PHE A 56 6.06 2.32 15.79
CA PHE A 56 6.86 3.20 14.93
C PHE A 56 6.28 4.61 14.76
N ARG A 57 5.12 4.92 15.35
CA ARG A 57 4.44 6.23 15.18
C ARG A 57 5.35 7.43 15.45
N TYR A 58 6.15 7.33 16.50
CA TYR A 58 7.05 8.38 16.97
C TYR A 58 8.52 8.10 16.64
N ASP A 59 8.79 7.02 15.91
CA ASP A 59 10.13 6.70 15.47
C ASP A 59 10.44 7.49 14.18
N ALA A 60 11.26 8.54 14.33
CA ALA A 60 11.73 9.35 13.22
C ALA A 60 12.69 8.59 12.30
N GLN A 61 13.35 7.55 12.81
CA GLN A 61 14.33 6.73 12.09
C GLN A 61 13.70 5.48 11.45
N ALA A 62 12.42 5.19 11.71
CA ALA A 62 11.74 4.07 11.08
C ALA A 62 11.64 4.26 9.55
N ASP A 63 12.37 3.44 8.81
CA ASP A 63 12.35 3.42 7.35
C ASP A 63 11.02 2.92 6.80
N THR A 64 10.37 1.98 7.50
CA THR A 64 9.07 1.43 7.10
C THR A 64 7.96 1.92 8.01
N ARG A 65 6.88 2.40 7.40
CA ARG A 65 5.65 2.81 8.09
C ARG A 65 4.46 2.15 7.43
N VAL A 66 3.55 1.60 8.23
CA VAL A 66 2.31 1.00 7.74
C VAL A 66 1.15 1.77 8.36
N LEU A 67 0.25 2.24 7.51
CA LEU A 67 -0.91 3.06 7.85
C LEU A 67 -2.19 2.29 7.53
N SER A 68 -3.22 2.48 8.36
CA SER A 68 -4.57 2.02 8.09
C SER A 68 -5.25 2.96 7.10
N VAL A 69 -6.01 2.40 6.17
CA VAL A 69 -6.87 3.12 5.23
C VAL A 69 -8.31 2.94 5.67
N VAL A 70 -8.96 4.02 6.07
CA VAL A 70 -10.29 4.00 6.69
C VAL A 70 -11.28 4.71 5.79
N LEU A 71 -12.41 4.06 5.50
CA LEU A 71 -13.51 4.66 4.77
C LEU A 71 -14.29 5.60 5.69
N LYS A 72 -14.35 6.89 5.35
CA LYS A 72 -14.98 7.92 6.19
C LYS A 72 -16.46 7.67 6.44
N ALA A 73 -17.19 7.24 5.42
CA ALA A 73 -18.64 7.05 5.50
C ALA A 73 -19.06 6.01 6.54
N SER A 74 -18.22 5.00 6.81
CA SER A 74 -18.53 3.90 7.73
C SER A 74 -17.56 3.79 8.91
N LEU A 75 -16.51 4.63 8.93
CA LEU A 75 -15.37 4.54 9.86
C LEU A 75 -14.71 3.15 9.88
N GLN A 76 -14.84 2.39 8.79
CA GLN A 76 -14.28 1.04 8.70
C GLN A 76 -12.86 1.05 8.11
N PRO A 77 -11.89 0.37 8.74
CA PRO A 77 -10.61 0.06 8.13
C PRO A 77 -10.81 -0.90 6.97
N ILE A 78 -10.49 -0.46 5.75
CA ILE A 78 -10.69 -1.22 4.51
C ILE A 78 -9.39 -1.69 3.87
N GLY A 79 -8.23 -1.26 4.38
CA GLY A 79 -6.94 -1.63 3.81
C GLY A 79 -5.76 -1.00 4.54
N ILE A 80 -4.58 -1.11 3.92
CA ILE A 80 -3.34 -0.54 4.42
C ILE A 80 -2.56 0.17 3.31
N MET A 81 -1.72 1.11 3.74
CA MET A 81 -0.68 1.76 2.94
C MET A 81 0.67 1.51 3.62
N VAL A 82 1.66 1.04 2.88
CA VAL A 82 3.03 0.84 3.36
C VAL A 82 3.92 1.88 2.68
N LEU A 83 4.71 2.57 3.47
CA LEU A 83 5.68 3.56 3.03
C LEU A 83 7.07 3.07 3.45
N LYS A 84 8.01 3.03 2.53
CA LYS A 84 9.40 2.65 2.77
C LYS A 84 10.33 3.75 2.28
N ARG A 85 11.03 4.40 3.20
CA ARG A 85 11.99 5.46 2.91
C ARG A 85 13.27 4.86 2.34
N GLU A 86 13.78 5.48 1.28
CA GLU A 86 15.05 5.15 0.65
C GLU A 86 15.81 6.45 0.33
N GLY A 87 16.46 7.03 1.34
CA GLY A 87 17.10 8.33 1.21
C GLY A 87 16.10 9.43 0.82
N THR A 88 16.24 9.99 -0.38
CA THR A 88 15.35 11.01 -0.95
C THR A 88 14.19 10.43 -1.78
N ALA A 89 14.16 9.12 -1.97
CA ALA A 89 13.06 8.38 -2.59
C ALA A 89 12.17 7.72 -1.54
N ILE A 90 10.95 7.39 -1.94
CA ILE A 90 10.02 6.61 -1.11
C ILE A 90 9.25 5.60 -1.95
N GLU A 91 9.30 4.35 -1.52
CA GLU A 91 8.54 3.22 -2.06
C GLU A 91 7.17 3.18 -1.37
N ILE A 92 6.09 3.09 -2.14
CA ILE A 92 4.73 2.90 -1.62
C ILE A 92 4.15 1.56 -2.05
N HIS A 93 3.44 0.90 -1.13
CA HIS A 93 2.61 -0.28 -1.42
C HIS A 93 1.26 -0.13 -0.78
N PHE A 94 0.29 -0.87 -1.30
CA PHE A 94 -1.06 -0.79 -0.81
C PHE A 94 -1.74 -2.16 -0.86
N GLY A 95 -2.72 -2.32 0.03
CA GLY A 95 -3.56 -3.50 0.09
C GLY A 95 -4.96 -3.11 0.52
N LEU A 96 -5.97 -3.73 -0.08
CA LEU A 96 -7.36 -3.39 0.16
C LEU A 96 -8.18 -4.66 0.29
N ASN A 97 -9.18 -4.64 1.17
CA ASN A 97 -10.26 -5.60 1.18
C ASN A 97 -10.91 -5.65 -0.21
N ARG A 98 -11.03 -6.86 -0.76
CA ARG A 98 -11.49 -7.10 -2.13
C ARG A 98 -12.94 -6.67 -2.35
N THR A 99 -13.79 -6.62 -1.33
CA THR A 99 -15.17 -6.12 -1.45
C THR A 99 -15.23 -4.63 -1.81
N TYR A 100 -14.16 -3.88 -1.50
CA TYR A 100 -13.99 -2.47 -1.87
C TYR A 100 -13.22 -2.29 -3.18
N GLY A 101 -12.85 -3.39 -3.86
CA GLY A 101 -12.21 -3.38 -5.17
C GLY A 101 -13.13 -2.81 -6.26
N GLY A 102 -12.54 -2.19 -7.28
CA GLY A 102 -13.29 -1.63 -8.43
C GLY A 102 -14.01 -0.31 -8.16
N GLN A 103 -14.03 0.19 -6.92
CA GLN A 103 -14.74 1.43 -6.52
C GLN A 103 -13.85 2.69 -6.49
N GLY A 104 -12.61 2.56 -6.96
CA GLY A 104 -11.64 3.66 -7.05
C GLY A 104 -10.88 3.99 -5.75
N TYR A 105 -11.21 3.37 -4.62
CA TYR A 105 -10.54 3.66 -3.33
C TYR A 105 -9.02 3.44 -3.37
N ALA A 106 -8.57 2.36 -4.03
CA ALA A 106 -7.14 2.10 -4.15
C ALA A 106 -6.41 3.17 -4.97
N THR A 107 -7.02 3.61 -6.07
CA THR A 107 -6.50 4.71 -6.89
C THR A 107 -6.46 6.02 -6.10
N GLU A 108 -7.52 6.33 -5.36
CA GLU A 108 -7.63 7.52 -4.53
C GLU A 108 -6.55 7.56 -3.45
N MET A 109 -6.37 6.47 -2.68
CA MET A 109 -5.36 6.45 -1.62
C MET A 109 -3.93 6.57 -2.17
N CYS A 110 -3.63 5.92 -3.30
CA CYS A 110 -2.30 5.99 -3.91
C CYS A 110 -2.00 7.41 -4.41
N ARG A 111 -2.97 8.05 -5.08
CA ARG A 111 -2.81 9.42 -5.58
C ARG A 111 -2.65 10.42 -4.43
N ALA A 112 -3.53 10.36 -3.43
CA ALA A 112 -3.49 11.26 -2.28
C ALA A 112 -2.17 11.14 -1.53
N MET A 113 -1.71 9.91 -1.26
CA MET A 113 -0.45 9.67 -0.58
C MET A 113 0.76 10.12 -1.41
N ALA A 114 0.78 9.82 -2.72
CA ALA A 114 1.90 10.23 -3.58
C ALA A 114 2.03 11.76 -3.68
N ASN A 115 0.91 12.47 -3.82
CA ASN A 115 0.88 13.93 -3.79
C ASN A 115 1.39 14.49 -2.45
N ALA A 116 0.92 13.96 -1.32
CA ALA A 116 1.36 14.38 0.00
C ALA A 116 2.87 14.15 0.20
N LEU A 117 3.39 13.02 -0.29
CA LEU A 117 4.81 12.69 -0.22
C LEU A 117 5.66 13.66 -1.04
N GLN A 118 5.27 13.96 -2.29
CA GLN A 118 5.97 14.96 -3.10
C GLN A 118 5.93 16.35 -2.44
N ALA A 119 4.78 16.77 -1.94
CA ALA A 119 4.65 18.04 -1.21
C ALA A 119 5.52 18.10 0.05
N SER A 120 5.82 16.95 0.67
CA SER A 120 6.72 16.84 1.82
C SER A 120 8.21 16.77 1.46
N GLY A 121 8.56 16.84 0.17
CA GLY A 121 9.94 16.92 -0.31
C GLY A 121 10.54 15.62 -0.84
N TYR A 122 9.76 14.54 -1.00
CA TYR A 122 10.27 13.34 -1.68
C TYR A 122 10.30 13.54 -3.19
N HIS A 123 11.49 13.51 -3.78
CA HIS A 123 11.68 13.75 -5.22
C HIS A 123 11.27 12.56 -6.08
N LYS A 124 11.30 11.33 -5.53
CA LYS A 124 10.86 10.11 -6.21
C LYS A 124 9.88 9.36 -5.32
N VAL A 125 8.62 9.29 -5.74
CA VAL A 125 7.62 8.37 -5.18
C VAL A 125 7.46 7.24 -6.18
N TRP A 126 7.65 6.00 -5.75
CA TRP A 126 7.66 4.86 -6.65
C TRP A 126 7.05 3.62 -6.02
N SER A 127 6.78 2.62 -6.84
CA SER A 127 6.32 1.30 -6.42
C SER A 127 6.83 0.26 -7.41
N TYR A 128 6.71 -1.01 -7.06
CA TYR A 128 6.85 -2.10 -8.00
C TYR A 128 5.70 -3.08 -7.81
N VAL A 129 5.27 -3.68 -8.92
CA VAL A 129 4.15 -4.63 -8.93
C VAL A 129 4.57 -5.84 -9.74
N HIS A 130 4.22 -7.05 -9.28
CA HIS A 130 4.41 -8.25 -10.08
C HIS A 130 3.82 -8.06 -11.49
N ILE A 131 4.54 -8.42 -12.54
CA ILE A 131 4.14 -8.09 -13.93
C ILE A 131 2.76 -8.64 -14.34
N GLU A 132 2.32 -9.74 -13.72
CA GLU A 132 1.00 -10.34 -13.97
C GLU A 132 -0.12 -9.79 -13.06
N HIS A 133 0.18 -8.91 -12.11
CA HIS A 133 -0.82 -8.37 -11.19
C HIS A 133 -1.52 -7.14 -11.78
N THR A 134 -2.28 -7.37 -12.86
CA THR A 134 -2.94 -6.33 -13.68
C THR A 134 -3.81 -5.38 -12.85
N ALA A 135 -4.46 -5.87 -11.79
CA ALA A 135 -5.30 -5.03 -10.93
C ALA A 135 -4.51 -3.89 -10.26
N SER A 136 -3.37 -4.20 -9.62
CA SER A 136 -2.52 -3.19 -8.98
C SER A 136 -1.82 -2.29 -9.99
N LEU A 137 -1.41 -2.83 -11.14
CA LEU A 137 -0.86 -2.02 -12.23
C LEU A 137 -1.84 -0.94 -12.67
N ARG A 138 -3.10 -1.31 -12.95
CA ARG A 138 -4.15 -0.36 -13.36
C ARG A 138 -4.50 0.64 -12.27
N VAL A 139 -4.41 0.25 -11.00
CA VAL A 139 -4.62 1.19 -9.88
C VAL A 139 -3.54 2.27 -9.88
N LEU A 140 -2.28 1.88 -10.00
CA LEU A 140 -1.14 2.80 -10.00
C LEU A 140 -1.15 3.69 -11.25
N GLU A 141 -1.41 3.14 -12.43
CA GLU A 141 -1.58 3.92 -13.67
C GLU A 141 -2.63 5.02 -13.50
N LYS A 142 -3.83 4.65 -13.05
CA LYS A 142 -4.90 5.62 -12.80
C LYS A 142 -4.54 6.60 -11.69
N ALA A 143 -3.71 6.21 -10.74
CA ALA A 143 -3.28 7.12 -9.67
C ALA A 143 -2.30 8.19 -10.18
N GLY A 144 -1.64 7.98 -11.32
CA GLY A 144 -0.65 8.88 -11.91
C GLY A 144 0.77 8.29 -11.97
N PHE A 145 0.92 7.00 -11.71
CA PHE A 145 2.21 6.31 -11.87
C PHE A 145 2.41 5.87 -13.30
N GLN A 146 3.64 5.99 -13.80
CA GLN A 146 4.04 5.55 -15.12
C GLN A 146 4.98 4.34 -15.03
N PRO A 147 4.82 3.32 -15.89
CA PRO A 147 5.76 2.20 -15.96
C PRO A 147 7.10 2.70 -16.50
N VAL A 148 8.19 2.31 -15.86
CA VAL A 148 9.55 2.77 -16.20
C VAL A 148 10.38 1.64 -16.77
N ARG A 149 10.48 0.52 -16.06
CA ARG A 149 11.26 -0.64 -16.50
C ARG A 149 10.83 -1.92 -15.79
N ARG A 150 11.16 -3.05 -16.40
CA ARG A 150 11.04 -4.37 -15.79
C ARG A 150 12.23 -4.62 -14.86
N LEU A 151 11.94 -4.97 -13.62
CA LEU A 151 12.88 -5.46 -12.63
C LEU A 151 12.90 -6.99 -12.73
N ARG A 152 14.01 -7.56 -13.22
CA ARG A 152 14.16 -9.01 -13.40
C ARG A 152 14.57 -9.69 -12.10
N SER A 153 13.96 -10.84 -11.80
CA SER A 153 14.21 -11.65 -10.60
C SER A 153 14.29 -10.78 -9.34
N TRP A 154 13.26 -9.96 -9.14
CA TRP A 154 13.27 -8.89 -8.14
C TRP A 154 12.81 -9.36 -6.76
N MET A 155 11.62 -9.96 -6.67
CA MET A 155 10.98 -10.29 -5.39
C MET A 155 10.41 -11.72 -5.39
N VAL A 156 10.48 -12.39 -4.23
CA VAL A 156 9.78 -13.66 -4.00
C VAL A 156 8.34 -13.39 -3.60
N PHE A 157 7.41 -14.09 -4.25
CA PHE A 157 5.99 -14.08 -3.93
C PHE A 157 5.63 -15.48 -3.44
N PRO A 158 5.59 -15.74 -2.12
CA PRO A 158 5.54 -17.09 -1.54
C PRO A 158 4.31 -17.91 -1.96
N ASN A 159 3.24 -17.25 -2.41
CA ASN A 159 2.03 -17.90 -2.92
C ASN A 159 2.09 -18.26 -4.42
N LEU A 160 3.19 -17.94 -5.11
CA LEU A 160 3.41 -18.23 -6.53
C LEU A 160 4.61 -19.16 -6.74
N SER A 161 5.76 -18.81 -6.16
CA SER A 161 7.01 -19.54 -6.32
C SER A 161 8.00 -19.17 -5.21
N ASN A 162 8.94 -20.08 -4.93
CA ASN A 162 10.10 -19.81 -4.08
C ASN A 162 11.18 -18.99 -4.81
N ASP A 163 11.13 -18.93 -6.14
CA ASP A 163 12.07 -18.16 -6.95
C ASP A 163 11.64 -16.70 -7.07
N LYS A 164 12.62 -15.80 -7.17
CA LYS A 164 12.35 -14.39 -7.44
C LYS A 164 11.68 -14.21 -8.79
N GLN A 165 10.56 -13.49 -8.79
CA GLN A 165 9.78 -13.16 -9.97
C GLN A 165 10.04 -11.73 -10.44
N ASP A 166 9.55 -11.44 -11.64
CA ASP A 166 9.73 -10.13 -12.27
C ASP A 166 8.65 -9.14 -11.82
N CYS A 167 9.07 -7.90 -11.60
CA CYS A 167 8.18 -6.79 -11.27
C CYS A 167 8.30 -5.69 -12.32
N LEU A 168 7.29 -4.83 -12.41
CA LEU A 168 7.34 -3.58 -13.15
C LEU A 168 7.56 -2.43 -12.17
N GLU A 169 8.62 -1.65 -12.37
CA GLU A 169 8.86 -0.40 -11.64
C GLU A 169 7.90 0.67 -12.18
N MET A 170 7.19 1.31 -11.25
CA MET A 170 6.19 2.35 -11.50
C MET A 170 6.61 3.61 -10.74
N ILE A 171 6.76 4.75 -11.41
CA ILE A 171 7.13 6.02 -10.77
C ILE A 171 5.98 7.01 -10.88
N TYR A 172 5.65 7.68 -9.77
CA TYR A 172 4.64 8.71 -9.75
C TYR A 172 5.10 9.94 -10.53
N GLN A 173 4.26 10.41 -11.45
CA GLN A 173 4.41 11.69 -12.12
C GLN A 173 3.21 12.53 -11.71
N ALA A 174 3.44 13.64 -11.00
CA ALA A 174 2.36 14.59 -10.79
C ALA A 174 1.87 15.07 -12.15
N ASP A 175 0.55 15.22 -12.30
CA ASP A 175 0.01 15.87 -13.47
C ASP A 175 0.71 17.24 -13.59
N ALA A 176 1.37 17.47 -14.73
CA ALA A 176 1.86 18.81 -15.02
C ALA A 176 0.67 19.76 -14.86
N PRO A 177 0.80 20.91 -14.17
CA PRO A 177 -0.30 21.85 -14.07
C PRO A 177 -0.79 22.13 -15.50
N ALA A 178 -2.09 21.94 -15.72
CA ALA A 178 -2.71 22.32 -16.97
C ALA A 178 -2.34 23.78 -17.24
N GLN A 179 -1.61 24.01 -18.33
CA GLN A 179 -1.25 25.36 -18.79
C GLN A 179 -2.51 26.13 -19.16
#